data_AF-A0A524JW41-F1
#
_entry.id   AF-A0A524JW41-F1
#
_cell.length_a   1.000
_cell.length_b   1.000
_cell.length_c   1.000
_cell.angle_alpha   90.00
_cell.angle_beta   90.00
_cell.angle_gamma   90.00
#
_symmetry.space_group_name_H-M   'P 1'
#
loop_
_entity.id
_entity.type
_entity.pdbx_description
1 polymer ?
#
loop_
_entity_poly.entity_id
_entity_poly.type
_entity_poly.pdbx_seq_one_letter_code
_entity_poly.pdbx_strand_id
1 'polypeptide(L)'
;MTTIFLAALFLVSCTKDNDDVVHVELEGKWTLTSASCFCAFDPNTDFSTNKITFKGSTLVVDNAEDLAFLGNSGSYSYSVEGNLISLPNGRQFSYSSKGSTLILTFVDNPDVADDELSLSYLRA
;
A
#
# COMPACT_ATOMS: atom_id res chain seq x y z
N MET A 1 0.19 40.69 54.00
CA MET A 1 1.31 39.73 53.87
C MET A 1 1.01 38.87 52.65
N THR A 2 1.79 39.07 51.59
CA THR A 2 1.61 38.54 50.23
C THR A 2 1.88 37.04 50.16
N THR A 3 0.93 36.26 49.67
CA THR A 3 1.15 34.87 49.22
C THR A 3 1.24 34.85 47.70
N ILE A 4 2.45 34.66 47.19
CA ILE A 4 2.72 34.38 45.77
C ILE A 4 2.49 32.88 45.56
N PHE A 5 1.44 32.52 44.81
CA PHE A 5 1.23 31.16 44.33
C PHE A 5 2.00 30.99 43.02
N LEU A 6 3.12 30.25 43.08
CA LEU A 6 3.95 29.93 41.93
C LEU A 6 3.35 28.72 41.20
N ALA A 7 2.57 28.96 40.15
CA ALA A 7 2.06 27.91 39.28
C ALA A 7 3.20 27.46 38.33
N ALA A 8 3.79 26.30 38.62
CA ALA A 8 4.72 25.63 37.71
C ALA A 8 3.92 25.04 36.54
N LEU A 9 3.91 25.75 35.40
CA LEU A 9 3.47 25.21 34.12
C LEU A 9 4.46 24.14 33.67
N PHE A 10 4.04 22.87 33.76
CA PHE A 10 4.68 21.78 33.05
C PHE A 10 4.50 22.02 31.54
N LEU A 11 5.53 22.57 30.90
CA LEU A 11 5.67 22.55 29.45
C LEU A 11 6.07 21.13 29.05
N VAL A 12 5.08 20.24 28.93
CA VAL A 12 5.24 18.98 28.21
C VAL A 12 5.29 19.36 26.72
N SER A 13 6.50 19.62 26.24
CA SER A 13 6.76 19.73 24.82
C SER A 13 6.65 18.33 24.24
N CYS A 14 5.48 17.95 23.74
CA CYS A 14 5.37 16.82 22.82
C CYS A 14 6.18 17.19 21.57
N THR A 15 7.39 16.66 21.48
CA THR A 15 8.10 16.57 20.21
C THR A 15 7.17 15.86 19.25
N LYS A 16 6.86 16.53 18.14
CA LYS A 16 6.14 15.94 17.01
C LYS A 16 7.13 14.94 16.40
N ASP A 17 7.17 13.73 16.95
CA ASP A 17 7.79 12.63 16.23
C ASP A 17 7.05 12.54 14.90
N ASN A 18 7.81 12.43 13.82
CA ASN A 18 7.24 12.11 12.51
C ASN A 18 6.69 10.70 12.64
N ASP A 19 5.44 10.59 13.11
CA ASP A 19 4.65 9.38 13.05
C ASP A 19 4.47 9.08 11.56
N ASP A 20 5.37 8.28 11.00
CA ASP A 20 5.11 7.60 9.73
C ASP A 20 3.74 6.93 9.89
N VAL A 21 2.77 7.35 9.07
CA VAL A 21 1.42 6.81 9.13
C VAL A 21 1.51 5.34 8.72
N VAL A 22 1.44 4.44 9.69
CA VAL A 22 1.48 2.99 9.46
C VAL A 22 0.06 2.52 9.14
N HIS A 23 -0.14 2.04 7.91
CA HIS A 23 -1.38 1.44 7.46
C HIS A 23 -1.42 -0.03 7.89
N VAL A 24 -1.78 -0.26 9.15
CA VAL A 24 -1.71 -1.56 9.84
C VAL A 24 -2.39 -2.69 9.05
N GLU A 25 -3.45 -2.38 8.31
CA GLU A 25 -4.18 -3.32 7.47
C GLU A 25 -3.43 -3.76 6.20
N LEU A 26 -2.46 -2.97 5.73
CA LEU A 26 -1.57 -3.28 4.61
C LEU A 26 -0.28 -3.96 5.09
N GLU A 27 0.18 -3.67 6.30
CA GLU A 27 1.45 -4.19 6.84
C GLU A 27 1.59 -5.71 6.70
N GLY A 28 2.78 -6.13 6.27
CA GLY A 28 3.15 -7.53 6.13
C GLY A 28 3.27 -8.01 4.68
N LYS A 29 3.34 -9.33 4.53
CA LYS A 29 3.61 -10.01 3.27
C LYS A 29 2.32 -10.49 2.62
N TRP A 30 2.27 -10.37 1.31
CA TRP A 30 1.13 -10.71 0.47
C TRP A 30 1.62 -11.46 -0.75
N THR A 31 0.89 -12.50 -1.13
CA THR A 31 1.16 -13.30 -2.34
C THR A 31 -0.02 -13.15 -3.28
N LEU A 32 0.25 -12.82 -4.54
CA LEU A 32 -0.78 -12.66 -5.55
C LEU A 32 -1.43 -14.02 -5.83
N THR A 33 -2.76 -14.03 -5.88
CA THR A 33 -3.56 -15.24 -6.13
C THR A 33 -4.28 -15.18 -7.47
N SER A 34 -4.65 -13.98 -7.92
CA SER A 34 -5.23 -13.77 -9.24
C SER A 34 -5.08 -12.31 -9.68
N ALA A 35 -5.04 -12.12 -11.00
CA ALA A 35 -5.20 -10.83 -11.65
C ALA A 35 -6.40 -10.90 -12.61
N SER A 36 -7.23 -9.87 -12.61
CA SER A 36 -8.37 -9.72 -13.50
C SER A 36 -8.19 -8.41 -14.28
N CYS A 37 -8.12 -8.49 -15.60
CA CYS A 37 -8.12 -7.38 -16.54
C CYS A 37 -8.49 -7.92 -17.93
N PHE A 38 -8.61 -7.04 -18.93
CA PHE A 38 -8.71 -7.44 -20.33
C PHE A 38 -7.34 -7.78 -20.94
N CYS A 39 -6.62 -8.64 -20.25
CA CYS A 39 -5.25 -9.02 -20.49
C CYS A 39 -5.19 -10.53 -20.71
N ALA A 40 -4.36 -10.98 -21.66
CA ALA A 40 -4.18 -12.40 -21.93
C ALA A 40 -3.01 -12.93 -21.10
N PHE A 41 -3.30 -13.82 -20.15
CA PHE A 41 -2.29 -14.59 -19.41
C PHE A 41 -2.16 -16.00 -20.00
N ASP A 42 -0.98 -16.61 -19.83
CA ASP A 42 -0.85 -18.04 -20.10
C ASP A 42 -1.75 -18.81 -19.12
N PRO A 43 -2.47 -19.87 -19.55
CA PRO A 43 -3.26 -20.69 -18.65
C PRO A 43 -2.48 -21.29 -17.47
N ASN A 44 -1.16 -21.37 -17.58
CA ASN A 44 -0.25 -21.89 -16.57
C ASN A 44 0.54 -20.79 -15.84
N THR A 45 0.18 -19.51 -16.00
CA THR A 45 0.80 -18.41 -15.27
C THR A 45 0.71 -18.65 -13.76
N ASP A 46 1.86 -18.75 -13.11
CA ASP A 46 1.95 -18.84 -11.66
C ASP A 46 2.00 -17.45 -11.03
N PHE A 47 0.82 -16.93 -10.66
CA PHE A 47 0.69 -15.64 -10.00
C PHE A 47 1.39 -15.57 -8.64
N SER A 48 1.65 -16.70 -7.97
CA SER A 48 2.29 -16.71 -6.65
C SER A 48 3.75 -16.24 -6.68
N THR A 49 4.33 -16.12 -7.87
CA THR A 49 5.64 -15.50 -8.10
C THR A 49 5.62 -13.98 -7.93
N ASN A 50 4.46 -13.33 -7.94
CA ASN A 50 4.30 -11.93 -7.53
C ASN A 50 3.97 -11.84 -6.03
N LYS A 51 4.89 -11.26 -5.27
CA LYS A 51 4.79 -11.03 -3.83
C LYS A 51 5.06 -9.57 -3.52
N ILE A 52 4.32 -9.03 -2.57
CA ILE A 52 4.51 -7.67 -2.08
C ILE A 52 4.61 -7.65 -0.57
N THR A 53 5.40 -6.74 -0.03
CA THR A 53 5.54 -6.52 1.41
C THR A 53 5.42 -5.04 1.72
N PHE A 54 4.39 -4.67 2.49
CA PHE A 54 4.31 -3.33 3.07
C PHE A 54 5.02 -3.33 4.42
N LYS A 55 5.89 -2.34 4.63
CA LYS A 55 6.63 -2.12 5.88
C LYS A 55 6.83 -0.63 6.13
N GLY A 56 6.03 -0.05 7.01
CA GLY A 56 5.97 1.40 7.20
C GLY A 56 5.60 2.09 5.89
N SER A 57 6.40 3.07 5.47
CA SER A 57 6.24 3.79 4.20
C SER A 57 6.93 3.11 2.99
N THR A 58 7.40 1.87 3.15
CA THR A 58 8.08 1.11 2.11
C THR A 58 7.23 -0.04 1.58
N LEU A 59 7.17 -0.16 0.25
CA LEU A 59 6.62 -1.30 -0.49
C LEU A 59 7.78 -2.05 -1.14
N VAL A 60 7.97 -3.32 -0.78
CA VAL A 60 8.88 -4.24 -1.47
C VAL A 60 8.07 -5.08 -2.44
N VAL A 61 8.50 -5.14 -3.69
CA VAL A 61 7.91 -5.93 -4.77
C VAL A 61 8.91 -7.00 -5.20
N ASP A 62 8.45 -8.24 -5.31
CA ASP A 62 9.19 -9.39 -5.81
C ASP A 62 8.31 -10.10 -6.86
N ASN A 63 8.71 -10.05 -8.13
CA ASN A 63 7.96 -10.60 -9.25
C ASN A 63 8.87 -11.00 -10.42
N ALA A 64 8.34 -11.88 -11.27
CA ALA A 64 8.85 -12.04 -12.62
C ALA A 64 8.46 -10.83 -13.49
N GLU A 65 9.25 -10.54 -14.54
CA GLU A 65 9.08 -9.35 -15.38
C GLU A 65 7.67 -9.26 -16.01
N ASP A 66 7.06 -10.39 -16.36
CA ASP A 66 5.72 -10.49 -16.94
C ASP A 66 4.59 -10.24 -15.94
N LEU A 67 4.88 -10.20 -14.63
CA LEU A 67 3.94 -9.92 -13.55
C LEU A 67 4.29 -8.61 -12.80
N ALA A 68 4.92 -7.65 -13.47
CA ALA A 68 5.33 -6.35 -12.92
C ALA A 68 4.16 -5.35 -12.69
N PHE A 69 3.06 -5.81 -12.08
CA PHE A 69 1.81 -5.03 -11.94
C PHE A 69 1.91 -3.77 -11.08
N LEU A 70 2.83 -3.68 -10.13
CA LEU A 70 3.06 -2.46 -9.32
C LEU A 70 4.38 -1.75 -9.73
N GLY A 71 5.14 -2.37 -10.64
CA GLY A 71 6.52 -2.05 -10.95
C GLY A 71 7.37 -3.33 -10.97
N ASN A 72 8.61 -3.20 -11.42
CA ASN A 72 9.58 -4.30 -11.39
C ASN A 72 9.91 -4.70 -9.94
N SER A 73 10.57 -5.84 -9.76
CA SER A 73 11.14 -6.21 -8.47
C SER A 73 12.03 -5.09 -7.91
N GLY A 74 11.80 -4.72 -6.64
CA GLY A 74 12.47 -3.58 -6.03
C GLY A 74 11.82 -3.09 -4.75
N SER A 75 12.36 -2.01 -4.20
CA SER A 75 11.84 -1.33 -3.02
C SER A 75 11.43 0.09 -3.39
N TYR A 76 10.20 0.44 -3.07
CA TYR A 76 9.60 1.73 -3.40
C TYR A 76 9.08 2.40 -2.14
N SER A 77 9.16 3.72 -2.08
CA SER A 77 8.28 4.46 -1.18
C SER A 77 6.84 4.34 -1.71
N TYR A 78 5.87 4.42 -0.82
CA TYR A 78 4.47 4.62 -1.20
C TYR A 78 3.81 5.59 -0.22
N SER A 79 2.72 6.21 -0.65
CA SER A 79 1.86 7.00 0.22
C SER A 79 0.44 6.48 0.13
N VAL A 80 -0.35 6.71 1.18
CA VAL A 80 -1.76 6.37 1.21
C VAL A 80 -2.57 7.58 1.64
N GLU A 81 -3.64 7.85 0.90
CA GLU A 81 -4.65 8.85 1.24
C GLU A 81 -6.04 8.19 1.20
N GLY A 82 -6.67 8.03 2.36
CA GLY A 82 -7.90 7.24 2.45
C GLY A 82 -7.66 5.79 2.04
N ASN A 83 -8.30 5.34 0.96
CA ASN A 83 -8.13 4.00 0.39
C ASN A 83 -7.27 4.00 -0.90
N LEU A 84 -6.51 5.06 -1.17
CA LEU A 84 -5.73 5.23 -2.39
C LEU A 84 -4.24 5.11 -2.10
N ILE A 85 -3.58 4.10 -2.66
CA ILE A 85 -2.12 3.94 -2.67
C ILE A 85 -1.56 4.68 -3.88
N SER A 86 -0.55 5.52 -3.68
CA SER A 86 0.21 6.18 -4.75
C SER A 86 1.66 5.69 -4.77
N LEU A 87 2.15 5.34 -5.96
CA LEU A 87 3.51 4.86 -6.19
C LEU A 87 4.36 5.92 -6.91
N PRO A 88 5.70 5.89 -6.80
CA PRO A 88 6.58 6.91 -7.39
C PRO A 88 6.58 6.92 -8.93
N ASN A 89 6.15 5.82 -9.54
CA ASN A 89 5.98 5.71 -11.00
C ASN A 89 4.68 6.36 -11.50
N GLY A 90 3.93 7.06 -10.64
CA GLY A 90 2.67 7.72 -10.96
C GLY A 90 1.46 6.79 -10.95
N ARG A 91 1.64 5.48 -10.72
CA ARG A 91 0.53 4.53 -10.66
C ARG A 91 -0.20 4.66 -9.34
N GLN A 92 -1.52 4.55 -9.40
CA GLN A 92 -2.38 4.62 -8.23
C GLN A 92 -3.28 3.38 -8.18
N PHE A 93 -3.53 2.91 -6.97
CA PHE A 93 -4.39 1.77 -6.71
C PHE A 93 -5.34 2.10 -5.57
N SER A 94 -6.64 1.88 -5.77
CA SER A 94 -7.53 1.77 -4.63
C SER A 94 -7.32 0.41 -3.94
N TYR A 95 -7.47 0.35 -2.63
CA TYR A 95 -7.35 -0.90 -1.89
C TYR A 95 -8.57 -1.21 -1.01
N SER A 96 -8.82 -2.50 -0.82
CA SER A 96 -9.74 -3.03 0.18
C SER A 96 -9.08 -4.22 0.88
N SER A 97 -8.88 -4.11 2.20
CA SER A 97 -8.34 -5.18 3.04
C SER A 97 -9.42 -5.77 3.94
N LYS A 98 -9.61 -7.09 3.89
CA LYS A 98 -10.56 -7.83 4.75
C LYS A 98 -9.93 -9.15 5.21
N GLY A 99 -9.57 -9.21 6.49
CA GLY A 99 -8.94 -10.39 7.08
C GLY A 99 -7.58 -10.67 6.42
N SER A 100 -7.46 -11.83 5.76
CA SER A 100 -6.25 -12.23 5.04
C SER A 100 -6.27 -11.87 3.55
N THR A 101 -7.30 -11.17 3.06
CA THR A 101 -7.41 -10.80 1.64
C THR A 101 -7.18 -9.31 1.44
N LEU A 102 -6.35 -8.97 0.46
CA LEU A 102 -6.13 -7.61 -0.03
C LEU A 102 -6.48 -7.56 -1.51
N ILE A 103 -7.38 -6.66 -1.88
CA ILE A 103 -7.69 -6.36 -3.28
C ILE A 103 -7.09 -5.00 -3.61
N LEU A 104 -6.29 -4.95 -4.67
CA LEU A 104 -5.80 -3.72 -5.27
C LEU A 104 -6.46 -3.53 -6.63
N THR A 105 -7.07 -2.37 -6.85
CA THR A 105 -7.70 -2.04 -8.13
C THR A 105 -7.01 -0.81 -8.70
N PHE A 106 -6.43 -0.95 -9.89
CA PHE A 106 -5.74 0.12 -10.57
C PHE A 106 -6.70 1.28 -10.84
N VAL A 107 -6.29 2.50 -10.50
CA VAL A 107 -7.06 3.70 -10.80
C VAL A 107 -6.67 4.16 -12.19
N ASP A 108 -7.57 3.96 -13.16
CA ASP A 108 -7.37 4.32 -14.55
C ASP A 108 -7.88 5.73 -14.88
N ASN A 109 -7.78 6.09 -16.16
CA ASN A 109 -8.37 7.33 -16.67
C ASN A 109 -9.86 7.08 -16.99
N PRO A 110 -10.80 7.81 -16.35
CA PRO A 110 -12.23 7.63 -16.58
C PRO A 110 -12.68 7.87 -18.03
N ASP A 111 -11.86 8.55 -18.85
CA ASP A 111 -12.14 8.81 -20.25
C ASP A 111 -11.77 7.64 -21.19
N VAL A 112 -11.18 6.55 -20.66
CA VAL A 112 -10.76 5.36 -21.42
C VAL A 112 -11.55 4.16 -20.90
N ALA A 113 -12.26 3.47 -21.80
CA ALA A 113 -13.12 2.35 -21.43
C ALA A 113 -12.31 1.08 -21.06
N ASP A 114 -12.15 0.85 -19.74
CA ASP A 114 -12.53 -0.36 -19.00
C ASP A 114 -11.74 -1.68 -19.20
N ASP A 115 -10.43 -1.66 -18.96
CA ASP A 115 -9.60 -2.85 -18.71
C ASP A 115 -9.21 -2.97 -17.22
N GLU A 116 -10.12 -2.59 -16.30
CA GLU A 116 -9.87 -2.39 -14.87
C GLU A 116 -9.03 -3.54 -14.27
N LEU A 117 -7.75 -3.24 -13.99
CA LEU A 117 -6.82 -4.20 -13.41
C LEU A 117 -7.15 -4.36 -11.92
N SER A 118 -7.65 -5.53 -11.55
CA SER A 118 -7.84 -5.95 -10.16
C SER A 118 -6.88 -7.08 -9.79
N LEU A 119 -6.18 -6.92 -8.68
CA LEU A 119 -5.21 -7.86 -8.15
C LEU A 119 -5.68 -8.36 -6.79
N SER A 120 -5.85 -9.67 -6.67
CA SER A 120 -6.23 -10.32 -5.42
C SER A 120 -5.02 -10.96 -4.76
N TYR A 121 -4.73 -10.53 -3.54
CA TYR A 121 -3.63 -11.03 -2.73
C TYR A 121 -4.14 -11.74 -1.48
N LEU A 122 -3.41 -12.80 -1.10
CA LEU A 122 -3.58 -13.48 0.19
C LEU A 122 -2.38 -13.18 1.09
N ARG A 123 -2.66 -12.92 2.36
CA ARG A 123 -1.64 -12.72 3.40
C ARG A 123 -0.83 -14.01 3.57
N ALA A 124 0.49 -13.89 3.52
CA ALA A 124 1.44 -15.00 3.63
C ALA A 124 1.89 -15.24 5.08
#